data_AF-A0A1W1UX47-F1
#
_entry.id   AF-A0A1W1UX47-F1
#
_cell.length_a   1.000
_cell.length_b   1.000
_cell.length_c   1.000
_cell.angle_alpha   90.00
_cell.angle_beta   90.00
_cell.angle_gamma   90.00
#
_symmetry.space_group_name_H-M   'P 1'
#
loop_
_entity.id
_entity.type
_entity.pdbx_description
1 polymer ?
#
loop_
_entity_poly.entity_id
_entity_poly.type
_entity_poly.pdbx_seq_one_letter_code
_entity_poly.pdbx_strand_id
1 'polypeptide(L)'
;MADANNIQWIKAGSVAAWVTSPDDPDPTPAARPLTLWTVPEGNLRMALHEDILYVSPMDSGAEIMDADRRAARAFGYYGPLPVQAPT
;
A
#
# COMPACT_ATOMS: atom_id res chain seq x y z
N MET A 1 6.70 5.85 10.65
CA MET A 1 7.08 4.44 10.41
C MET A 1 5.78 3.69 10.51
N ALA A 2 5.31 3.06 9.43
CA ALA A 2 4.00 2.41 9.47
C ALA A 2 4.04 1.23 10.44
N ASP A 3 3.11 1.20 11.41
CA ASP A 3 2.87 0.01 12.22
C ASP A 3 2.54 -1.16 11.28
N ALA A 4 2.96 -2.38 11.61
CA ALA A 4 2.60 -3.57 10.86
C ALA A 4 1.07 -3.77 10.79
N ASN A 5 0.32 -3.16 11.72
CA ASN A 5 -1.14 -3.14 11.73
C ASN A 5 -1.77 -2.11 10.77
N ASN A 6 -0.99 -1.15 10.24
CA ASN A 6 -1.48 -0.07 9.39
C ASN A 6 -1.13 -0.32 7.91
N ILE A 7 -1.47 -1.51 7.42
CA ILE A 7 -1.34 -1.84 6.00
C ILE A 7 -2.74 -2.00 5.41
N GLN A 8 -2.99 -1.31 4.30
CA GLN A 8 -4.21 -1.49 3.55
C GLN A 8 -3.90 -2.07 2.18
N TRP A 9 -4.37 -3.31 1.99
CA TRP A 9 -4.30 -3.98 0.69
C TRP A 9 -5.37 -3.42 -0.22
N ILE A 10 -4.94 -3.04 -1.42
CA ILE A 10 -5.78 -2.54 -2.50
C ILE A 10 -5.83 -3.60 -3.59
N LYS A 11 -6.96 -3.64 -4.29
CA LYS A 11 -7.20 -4.55 -5.42
C LYS A 11 -5.98 -4.61 -6.34
N ALA A 12 -5.57 -5.81 -6.75
CA ALA A 12 -4.48 -5.98 -7.69
C ALA A 12 -4.72 -5.21 -9.00
N GLY A 13 -3.63 -4.70 -9.59
CA GLY A 13 -3.65 -3.86 -10.78
C GLY A 13 -4.04 -2.41 -10.52
N SER A 14 -4.38 -2.02 -9.29
CA SER A 14 -4.78 -0.64 -9.00
C SER A 14 -3.60 0.30 -9.07
N VAL A 15 -3.81 1.44 -9.75
CA VAL A 15 -2.84 2.54 -9.84
C VAL A 15 -3.14 3.66 -8.86
N ALA A 16 -4.30 3.62 -8.21
CA ALA A 16 -4.74 4.60 -7.24
C ALA A 16 -5.55 3.93 -6.12
N ALA A 17 -5.53 4.55 -4.94
CA ALA A 17 -6.37 4.24 -3.81
C ALA A 17 -7.26 5.45 -3.47
N TRP A 18 -8.42 5.21 -2.88
CA TRP A 18 -9.26 6.28 -2.33
C TRP A 18 -9.15 6.20 -0.81
N VAL A 19 -8.70 7.29 -0.20
CA VAL A 19 -8.39 7.33 1.24
C VAL A 19 -9.18 8.44 1.91
N THR A 20 -9.65 8.17 3.11
CA THR A 20 -10.35 9.15 3.95
C THR A 20 -9.38 9.61 5.03
N SER A 21 -9.12 10.91 5.13
CA SER A 21 -8.29 11.42 6.24
C SER A 21 -9.16 11.48 7.49
N PRO A 22 -8.74 10.87 8.61
CA PRO A 22 -9.44 10.98 9.89
C PRO A 22 -9.45 12.42 10.44
N ASP A 23 -8.56 13.28 9.94
CA ASP A 23 -8.44 14.69 10.32
C ASP A 23 -9.27 15.63 9.42
N ASP A 24 -10.08 15.12 8.49
CA ASP A 24 -10.93 15.98 7.65
C ASP A 24 -12.00 16.67 8.54
N PRO A 25 -12.07 18.01 8.55
CA PRO A 25 -13.01 18.75 9.39
C PRO A 25 -14.47 18.63 8.91
N ASP A 26 -14.70 17.96 7.78
CA ASP A 26 -16.02 17.72 7.19
C ASP A 26 -16.63 16.43 7.77
N PRO A 27 -17.88 16.44 8.28
CA PRO A 27 -18.55 15.25 8.80
C PRO A 27 -18.79 14.16 7.73
N THR A 28 -18.61 14.50 6.45
CA THR A 28 -18.53 13.55 5.34
C THR A 28 -17.05 13.34 5.00
N PRO A 29 -16.44 12.18 5.34
CA PRO A 29 -15.04 11.94 5.02
C PRO A 29 -14.88 11.98 3.49
N ALA A 30 -14.28 13.06 3.00
CA ALA A 30 -14.04 13.24 1.58
C ALA A 30 -12.95 12.26 1.16
N ALA A 31 -13.32 11.21 0.42
CA ALA A 31 -12.35 10.29 -0.12
C ALA A 31 -11.45 11.03 -1.12
N ARG A 32 -10.15 11.08 -0.85
CA ARG A 32 -9.15 11.71 -1.71
C ARG A 32 -8.42 10.64 -2.52
N PRO A 33 -8.13 10.88 -3.80
CA PRO A 33 -7.34 9.94 -4.59
C PRO A 33 -5.87 10.01 -4.17
N LEU A 34 -5.27 8.84 -3.98
CA LEU A 34 -3.86 8.64 -3.70
C LEU A 34 -3.26 7.81 -4.85
N THR A 35 -2.26 8.35 -5.54
CA THR A 35 -1.57 7.60 -6.61
C THR A 35 -0.61 6.58 -6.01
N LEU A 36 -0.72 5.33 -6.44
CA LEU A 36 0.19 4.25 -6.07
C LEU A 36 1.37 4.23 -7.04
N TRP A 37 2.58 4.37 -6.52
CA TRP A 37 3.79 4.39 -7.33
C TRP A 37 4.31 2.98 -7.53
N THR A 38 4.71 2.66 -8.75
CA THR A 38 5.40 1.39 -9.03
C THR A 38 6.69 1.34 -8.24
N VAL A 39 6.84 0.26 -7.49
CA VAL A 39 8.04 -0.03 -6.73
C VAL A 39 9.10 -0.59 -7.69
N PRO A 40 10.29 0.02 -7.81
CA PRO A 40 11.36 -0.52 -8.65
C PRO A 40 11.74 -1.93 -8.20
N GLU A 41 12.02 -2.81 -9.15
CA GLU A 41 12.47 -4.18 -8.91
C GLU A 41 11.46 -5.08 -8.16
N GLY A 42 10.19 -4.67 -8.09
CA GLY A 42 9.12 -5.41 -7.43
C GLY A 42 7.85 -5.54 -8.27
N ASN A 43 6.92 -6.37 -7.80
CA ASN A 43 5.56 -6.60 -8.33
C ASN A 43 4.50 -5.83 -7.54
N LEU A 44 4.88 -4.73 -6.89
CA LEU A 44 4.01 -3.91 -6.06
C LEU A 44 3.90 -2.47 -6.56
N ARG A 45 2.74 -1.87 -6.29
CA ARG A 45 2.55 -0.42 -6.26
C ARG A 45 2.23 -0.01 -4.84
N MET A 46 2.84 1.08 -4.39
CA MET A 46 2.74 1.51 -3.00
C MET A 46 2.53 3.01 -2.88
N ALA A 47 1.84 3.41 -1.81
CA ALA A 47 1.80 4.78 -1.36
C ALA A 47 1.69 4.82 0.16
N LEU A 48 2.38 5.77 0.78
CA LEU A 48 2.25 6.06 2.20
C LEU A 48 1.37 7.30 2.34
N HIS A 49 0.30 7.18 3.12
CA HIS A 49 -0.52 8.32 3.51
C HIS A 49 -0.72 8.27 5.02
N GLU A 50 -0.31 9.35 5.69
CA GLU A 50 -0.20 9.39 7.15
C GLU A 50 0.64 8.21 7.65
N ASP A 51 0.09 7.34 8.51
CA ASP A 51 0.75 6.14 9.00
C ASP A 51 0.25 4.84 8.34
N ILE A 52 -0.56 4.94 7.28
CA ILE A 52 -1.11 3.79 6.56
C ILE A 52 -0.34 3.58 5.26
N LEU A 53 0.18 2.36 5.09
CA LEU A 53 0.80 1.93 3.85
C LEU A 53 -0.23 1.23 2.96
N TYR A 54 -0.50 1.83 1.81
CA TYR A 54 -1.36 1.27 0.78
C TYR A 54 -0.52 0.42 -0.17
N VAL A 55 -0.90 -0.83 -0.36
CA VAL A 55 -0.17 -1.79 -1.19
C VAL A 55 -1.12 -2.41 -2.22
N SER A 56 -0.77 -2.31 -3.49
CA SER A 56 -1.47 -2.99 -4.58
C SER A 56 -0.49 -3.89 -5.33
N PRO A 57 -0.73 -5.21 -5.40
CA PRO A 57 -0.03 -6.08 -6.32
C PRO A 57 -0.23 -5.62 -7.77
N MET A 58 0.77 -5.78 -8.63
CA MET A 58 0.57 -5.54 -10.06
C MET A 58 -0.40 -6.56 -10.66
N ASP A 59 -0.32 -7.81 -10.22
CA ASP A 59 -1.14 -8.94 -10.66
C ASP A 59 -1.81 -9.66 -9.49
N SER A 60 -3.00 -10.22 -9.72
CA SER A 60 -3.71 -11.00 -8.72
C SER A 60 -2.96 -12.29 -8.39
N GLY A 61 -2.79 -12.59 -7.10
CA GLY A 61 -2.03 -13.78 -6.66
C GLY A 61 -0.52 -13.68 -6.90
N ALA A 62 0.00 -12.47 -7.14
CA ALA A 62 1.44 -12.26 -7.27
C ALA A 62 2.20 -12.78 -6.03
N GLU A 63 3.31 -13.46 -6.29
CA GLU A 63 4.25 -13.86 -5.25
C GLU A 63 5.08 -12.64 -4.82
N ILE A 64 5.10 -12.39 -3.50
CA ILE A 64 5.82 -11.27 -2.91
C ILE A 64 7.23 -11.73 -2.53
N MET A 65 8.20 -11.28 -3.31
CA MET A 65 9.59 -11.67 -3.20
C MET A 65 10.34 -10.81 -2.15
N ASP A 66 11.56 -11.21 -1.83
CA ASP A 66 12.42 -10.44 -0.92
C ASP A 66 12.76 -9.04 -1.46
N ALA A 67 12.78 -8.87 -2.78
CA ALA A 67 12.92 -7.57 -3.42
C ALA A 67 11.75 -6.64 -3.07
N ASP A 68 10.51 -7.13 -3.16
CA ASP A 68 9.30 -6.41 -2.76
C ASP A 68 9.32 -6.01 -1.29
N ARG A 69 9.69 -6.95 -0.41
CA ARG A 69 9.83 -6.72 1.03
C ARG A 69 10.88 -5.66 1.34
N ARG A 70 12.02 -5.71 0.64
CA ARG A 70 13.10 -4.73 0.81
C ARG A 70 12.67 -3.36 0.32
N ALA A 71 12.00 -3.30 -0.83
CA ALA A 71 11.56 -2.05 -1.40
C ALA A 71 10.44 -1.40 -0.57
N ALA A 72 9.54 -2.19 0.04
CA ALA A 72 8.56 -1.70 1.01
C ALA A 72 9.20 -0.97 2.21
N ARG A 73 10.42 -1.36 2.62
CA ARG A 73 11.18 -0.64 3.68
C ARG A 73 11.56 0.77 3.29
N ALA A 74 11.82 1.03 2.00
CA ALA A 74 12.07 2.39 1.51
C ALA A 74 10.85 3.31 1.69
N PHE A 75 9.64 2.73 1.75
CA PHE A 75 8.39 3.42 2.05
C PHE A 75 8.01 3.40 3.54
N GLY A 76 8.96 3.04 4.41
CA GLY A 76 8.78 3.11 5.86
C GLY A 76 8.10 1.89 6.49
N TYR A 77 7.99 0.77 5.75
CA TYR A 77 7.42 -0.47 6.25
C TYR A 77 8.48 -1.51 6.62
N TYR A 78 8.45 -1.97 7.88
CA TYR A 78 9.47 -2.87 8.42
C TYR A 78 8.92 -4.23 8.89
N GLY A 79 7.64 -4.50 8.68
CA GLY A 79 7.00 -5.78 9.03
C GLY A 79 7.19 -6.89 7.97
N PRO A 80 6.71 -8.11 8.25
CA PRO A 80 6.65 -9.17 7.25
C PRO A 80 5.47 -8.98 6.30
N LEU A 81 5.73 -8.82 5.00
CA LEU A 81 4.69 -8.99 3.98
C LEU A 81 4.28 -10.47 3.87
N PRO A 82 3.02 -10.77 3.54
CA PRO A 82 2.61 -12.13 3.21
C PRO A 82 3.41 -12.62 2.00
N VAL A 83 3.61 -13.93 1.91
CA VAL A 83 4.31 -14.56 0.77
C VAL A 83 3.52 -14.40 -0.53
N GLN A 84 2.19 -14.39 -0.42
CA GLN A 84 1.29 -14.19 -1.54
C GLN A 84 0.43 -12.96 -1.30
N ALA A 85 0.22 -12.19 -2.36
CA ALA A 85 -0.76 -11.12 -2.35
C ALA A 85 -2.16 -11.68 -2.07
N PRO A 86 -2.98 -11.00 -1.24
CA PRO A 86 -4.40 -11.29 -1.14
C PRO A 86 -5.06 -11.17 -2.52
N THR A 87 -5.98 -12.09 -2.81
CA THR A 87 -6.84 -12.09 -4.02
C THR A 87 -8.01 -11.13 -3.89
#